data_AF-A0AB33JX07-F1
#
_entry.id   AF-A0AB33JX07-F1
#
_cell.length_a   1.000
_cell.length_b   1.000
_cell.length_c   1.000
_cell.angle_alpha   90.00
_cell.angle_beta   90.00
_cell.angle_gamma   90.00
#
_symmetry.space_group_name_H-M   'P 1'
#
loop_
_entity.id
_entity.type
_entity.pdbx_description
1 polymer ?
#
loop_
_entity_poly.entity_id
_entity_poly.type
_entity_poly.pdbx_seq_one_letter_code
_entity_poly.pdbx_strand_id
1 'polypeptide(L)'
;MINANEPAQEPWAPLSPKEAAELLAGADFPWWIAGGYAIELAVGGAYRGHGDLDVLVLHRDQAGVRRYFGEWDVFLADPHGAGTLRTWPMGEDLPSRAHDVWCRRAPDEPWSVQLMFDEADGDEWASCRDSRIRRPTTQLGRCPPLGSRT
;
A
#
# COMPACT_ATOMS: atom_id res chain seq x y z
N MET A 1 19.92 -8.22 28.15
CA MET A 1 18.84 -7.25 27.89
C MET A 1 18.86 -7.00 26.39
N ILE A 2 17.91 -7.61 25.68
CA ILE A 2 17.69 -7.36 24.26
C ILE A 2 16.80 -6.13 24.20
N ASN A 3 17.30 -5.03 23.65
CA ASN A 3 16.48 -3.85 23.38
C ASN A 3 15.42 -4.27 22.36
N ALA A 4 14.14 -4.14 22.71
CA ALA A 4 13.06 -4.27 21.74
C ALA A 4 13.30 -3.21 20.67
N ASN A 5 13.63 -3.67 19.46
CA ASN A 5 14.00 -2.80 18.36
C ASN A 5 12.81 -1.91 18.02
N GLU A 6 13.03 -0.60 17.91
CA GLU A 6 11.98 0.30 17.44
C GLU A 6 11.61 -0.11 16.01
N PRO A 7 10.33 -0.32 15.68
CA PRO A 7 9.91 -0.87 14.40
C PRO A 7 10.44 -0.06 13.20
N ALA A 8 10.71 1.24 13.37
CA ALA A 8 11.22 2.12 12.33
C ALA A 8 12.64 1.78 11.82
N GLN A 9 13.39 0.91 12.52
CA GLN A 9 14.77 0.58 12.16
C GLN A 9 14.91 -0.65 11.26
N GLU A 10 13.85 -1.44 11.09
CA GLU A 10 13.91 -2.61 10.21
C GLU A 10 14.08 -2.20 8.74
N PRO A 11 14.92 -2.92 7.96
CA PRO A 11 15.14 -2.58 6.56
C PRO A 11 13.90 -2.86 5.72
N TRP A 12 13.83 -2.19 4.57
CA TRP A 12 12.85 -2.52 3.54
C TRP A 12 13.35 -3.68 2.67
N ALA A 13 12.46 -4.62 2.40
CA ALA A 13 12.60 -5.64 1.37
C ALA A 13 11.27 -5.69 0.60
N PRO A 14 11.02 -4.73 -0.30
CA PRO A 14 9.72 -4.57 -0.92
C PRO A 14 9.36 -5.78 -1.78
N LEU A 15 8.08 -6.17 -1.74
CA LEU A 15 7.57 -7.17 -2.68
C LEU A 15 7.63 -6.62 -4.10
N SER A 16 7.85 -7.50 -5.08
CA SER A 16 7.63 -7.15 -6.48
C SER A 16 6.14 -6.97 -6.79
N PRO A 17 5.77 -6.25 -7.88
CA PRO A 17 4.38 -6.14 -8.30
C PRO A 17 3.67 -7.49 -8.51
N LYS A 18 4.42 -8.52 -8.89
CA LYS A 18 3.90 -9.88 -9.06
C LYS A 18 3.57 -10.52 -7.70
N GLU A 19 4.49 -10.45 -6.75
CA GLU A 19 4.28 -10.97 -5.39
C GLU A 19 3.16 -10.22 -4.67
N ALA A 20 3.02 -8.91 -4.91
CA ALA A 20 1.90 -8.11 -4.43
C ALA A 20 0.57 -8.60 -4.99
N ALA A 21 0.51 -8.90 -6.29
CA ALA A 21 -0.67 -9.44 -6.93
C ALA A 21 -1.04 -10.84 -6.40
N GLU A 22 -0.04 -11.68 -6.10
CA GLU A 22 -0.25 -12.98 -5.45
C GLU A 22 -0.75 -12.80 -4.01
N LEU A 23 -0.16 -11.87 -3.25
CA LEU A 23 -0.56 -11.54 -1.88
C LEU A 23 -2.00 -11.05 -1.82
N LEU A 24 -2.44 -10.22 -2.76
CA LEU A 24 -3.75 -9.56 -2.75
C LEU A 24 -4.80 -10.26 -3.64
N ALA A 25 -4.50 -11.45 -4.17
CA ALA A 25 -5.40 -12.17 -5.08
C ALA A 25 -6.75 -12.54 -4.44
N GLY A 26 -6.77 -12.69 -3.11
CA GLY A 26 -7.99 -13.00 -2.34
C GLY A 26 -8.65 -11.79 -1.68
N ALA A 27 -8.20 -10.57 -1.96
CA ALA A 27 -8.79 -9.36 -1.38
C ALA A 27 -10.22 -9.15 -1.90
N ASP A 28 -11.13 -8.78 -1.00
CA ASP A 28 -12.52 -8.43 -1.30
C ASP A 28 -12.73 -6.92 -1.51
N PHE A 29 -11.64 -6.16 -1.56
CA PHE A 29 -11.60 -4.72 -1.84
C PHE A 29 -10.74 -4.43 -3.07
N PRO A 30 -11.00 -3.32 -3.78
CA PRO A 30 -10.18 -2.92 -4.91
C PRO A 30 -8.82 -2.39 -4.44
N TRP A 31 -7.78 -2.69 -5.22
CA TRP A 31 -6.42 -2.25 -4.95
C TRP A 31 -5.67 -2.00 -6.27
N TRP A 32 -4.62 -1.17 -6.21
CA TRP A 32 -3.78 -0.85 -7.36
C TRP A 32 -2.31 -0.72 -6.95
N ILE A 33 -1.41 -1.11 -7.84
CA ILE A 33 0.00 -0.72 -7.69
C ILE A 33 0.11 0.79 -7.87
N ALA A 34 0.80 1.46 -6.95
CA ALA A 34 1.03 2.88 -6.92
C ALA A 34 2.54 3.20 -6.99
N GLY A 35 2.89 4.47 -6.77
CA GLY A 35 4.28 4.87 -6.60
C GLY A 35 5.19 4.62 -7.81
N GLY A 36 6.45 4.27 -7.51
CA GLY A 36 7.48 4.04 -8.52
C GLY A 36 7.14 2.90 -9.49
N TYR A 37 6.63 1.79 -8.98
CA TYR A 37 6.25 0.64 -9.80
C TYR A 37 5.08 0.93 -10.73
N ALA A 38 4.11 1.76 -10.33
CA ALA A 38 3.02 2.16 -11.23
C ALA A 38 3.53 2.91 -12.47
N ILE A 39 4.57 3.73 -12.31
CA ILE A 39 5.19 4.44 -13.43
C ILE A 39 5.85 3.44 -14.38
N GLU A 40 6.62 2.48 -13.86
CA GLU A 40 7.27 1.44 -14.67
C GLU A 40 6.26 0.60 -15.46
N LEU A 41 5.17 0.17 -14.81
CA LEU A 41 4.09 -0.56 -15.45
C LEU A 41 3.41 0.29 -16.54
N ALA A 42 3.27 1.59 -16.34
CA ALA A 42 2.67 2.50 -17.31
C ALA A 42 3.56 2.76 -18.54
N VAL A 43 4.88 2.81 -18.35
CA VAL A 43 5.87 3.03 -19.45
C VAL A 43 6.37 1.73 -20.08
N GLY A 44 6.11 0.57 -19.47
CA GLY A 44 6.43 -0.75 -19.99
C GLY A 44 7.87 -1.20 -19.76
N GLY A 45 8.57 -0.66 -18.76
CA GLY A 45 9.96 -1.02 -18.50
C GLY A 45 10.49 -0.50 -17.18
N ALA A 46 11.39 -1.27 -16.57
CA ALA A 46 12.12 -0.87 -15.39
C ALA A 46 13.19 0.17 -15.71
N TYR A 47 13.32 1.19 -14.89
CA TYR A 47 14.33 2.26 -15.10
C TYR A 47 15.11 2.62 -13.83
N ARG A 48 14.71 2.12 -12.65
CA ARG A 48 15.46 2.22 -11.40
C ARG A 48 15.12 1.09 -10.43
N GLY A 49 15.94 0.88 -9.41
CA GLY A 49 15.52 0.10 -8.24
C GLY A 49 14.44 0.83 -7.44
N HIS A 50 13.59 0.09 -6.73
CA HIS A 50 12.60 0.63 -5.79
C HIS A 50 12.96 0.21 -4.37
N GLY A 51 12.88 1.16 -3.44
CA GLY A 51 13.12 0.93 -2.02
C GLY A 51 11.86 0.52 -1.26
N ASP A 52 10.70 0.61 -1.91
CA ASP A 52 9.37 0.41 -1.38
C ASP A 52 8.46 -0.23 -2.45
N LEU A 53 7.31 -0.72 -2.00
CA LEU A 53 6.19 -1.09 -2.85
C LEU A 53 4.96 -0.37 -2.32
N ASP A 54 4.41 0.54 -3.12
CA ASP A 54 3.18 1.24 -2.81
C ASP A 54 1.97 0.51 -3.39
N VAL A 55 0.97 0.26 -2.55
CA VAL A 55 -0.34 -0.24 -2.95
C VAL A 55 -1.41 0.77 -2.52
N LEU A 56 -2.16 1.25 -3.50
CA LEU A 56 -3.32 2.09 -3.28
C LEU A 56 -4.54 1.23 -2.97
N VAL A 57 -5.26 1.61 -1.92
CA VAL A 57 -6.58 1.10 -1.54
C VAL A 57 -7.51 2.29 -1.25
N LEU A 58 -8.81 2.03 -1.11
CA LEU A 58 -9.78 3.09 -0.81
C LEU A 58 -10.02 3.16 0.70
N HIS A 59 -10.14 4.39 1.22
CA HIS A 59 -10.33 4.64 2.65
C HIS A 59 -11.57 3.96 3.21
N ARG A 60 -12.67 3.95 2.44
CA ARG A 60 -13.92 3.23 2.79
C ARG A 60 -13.73 1.72 3.05
N ASP A 61 -12.68 1.12 2.51
CA ASP A 61 -12.41 -0.32 2.60
C ASP A 61 -11.40 -0.65 3.73
N GLN A 62 -10.97 0.36 4.51
CA GLN A 62 -9.96 0.22 5.57
C GLN A 62 -10.19 -0.93 6.56
N ALA A 63 -11.44 -1.18 6.93
CA ALA A 63 -11.77 -2.25 7.86
C ALA A 63 -11.61 -3.64 7.22
N GLY A 64 -11.86 -3.76 5.91
CA GLY A 64 -11.58 -4.97 5.13
C GLY A 64 -10.08 -5.19 4.99
N VAL A 65 -9.35 -4.14 4.61
CA VAL A 65 -7.88 -4.15 4.50
C VAL A 65 -7.23 -4.57 5.82
N ARG A 66 -7.63 -3.97 6.95
CA ARG A 66 -7.04 -4.31 8.25
C ARG A 66 -7.28 -5.77 8.63
N ARG A 67 -8.47 -6.33 8.33
CA ARG A 67 -8.78 -7.75 8.54
C ARG A 67 -7.96 -8.66 7.63
N TYR A 68 -7.77 -8.27 6.38
CA TYR A 68 -6.98 -9.02 5.41
C TYR A 68 -5.52 -9.19 5.85
N PHE A 69 -4.94 -8.11 6.38
CA PHE A 69 -3.61 -8.10 6.99
C PHE A 69 -3.63 -8.48 8.49
N GLY A 70 -4.60 -9.28 8.94
CA GLY A 70 -4.82 -9.60 10.36
C GLY A 70 -3.62 -10.22 11.06
N GLU A 71 -2.91 -11.11 10.38
CA GLU A 71 -1.71 -11.80 10.87
C GLU A 71 -0.41 -11.01 10.65
N TRP A 72 -0.49 -9.86 9.95
CA TRP A 72 0.66 -9.03 9.66
C TRP A 72 0.83 -7.96 10.74
N ASP A 73 2.08 -7.54 10.89
CA ASP A 73 2.46 -6.35 11.62
C ASP A 73 2.15 -5.13 10.73
N VAL A 74 1.16 -4.35 11.15
CA VAL A 74 0.67 -3.18 10.40
C VAL A 74 0.83 -1.93 11.26
N PHE A 75 1.51 -0.92 10.73
CA PHE A 75 1.87 0.31 11.44
C PHE A 75 1.48 1.54 10.63
N LEU A 76 0.96 2.56 11.28
CA LEU A 76 0.85 3.91 10.73
C LEU A 76 2.16 4.65 10.98
N ALA A 77 2.70 5.30 9.96
CA ALA A 77 3.70 6.35 10.14
C ALA A 77 2.99 7.70 10.32
N ASP A 78 3.09 8.29 11.52
CA ASP A 78 2.40 9.54 11.87
C ASP A 78 3.36 10.54 12.57
N PRO A 79 3.61 11.74 11.99
CA PRO A 79 3.16 12.23 10.68
C PRO A 79 3.87 11.55 9.48
N HIS A 80 3.31 11.71 8.27
CA HIS A 80 3.90 11.14 7.04
C HIS A 80 5.39 11.40 6.87
N GLY A 81 6.13 10.38 6.43
CA GLY A 81 7.56 10.47 6.07
C GLY A 81 8.56 10.86 7.17
N ALA A 82 8.10 11.22 8.38
CA ALA A 82 8.95 11.65 9.51
C ALA A 82 8.42 11.19 10.88
N GLY A 83 7.33 10.43 10.88
CA GLY A 83 6.56 10.08 12.05
C GLY A 83 7.05 8.88 12.82
N THR A 84 6.58 8.77 14.06
CA THR A 84 6.76 7.55 14.84
C THR A 84 5.85 6.47 14.27
N LEU A 85 6.36 5.24 14.15
CA LEU A 85 5.53 4.10 13.79
C LEU A 85 4.67 3.69 14.98
N ARG A 86 3.35 3.72 14.80
CA ARG A 86 2.37 3.21 15.76
C ARG A 86 1.63 2.04 15.14
N THR A 87 1.46 0.96 15.90
CA THR A 87 0.64 -0.18 15.46
C THR A 87 -0.78 0.29 15.09
N TRP A 88 -1.32 -0.25 14.00
CA TRP A 88 -2.72 -0.16 13.64
C TRP A 88 -3.48 -1.37 14.23
N PRO A 89 -4.17 -1.24 15.36
CA PRO A 89 -4.92 -2.34 15.95
C PRO A 89 -6.16 -2.70 15.14
N MET A 90 -6.62 -3.93 15.29
CA MET A 90 -7.86 -4.40 14.68
C MET A 90 -9.05 -3.58 15.20
N GLY A 91 -9.89 -3.09 14.29
CA GLY A 91 -11.11 -2.35 14.63
C GLY A 91 -10.92 -0.86 14.91
N GLU A 92 -9.69 -0.34 14.82
CA GLU A 92 -9.46 1.10 14.82
C GLU A 92 -9.63 1.68 13.40
N ASP A 93 -10.39 2.76 13.27
CA ASP A 93 -10.51 3.51 12.02
C ASP A 93 -9.29 4.42 11.83
N LEU A 94 -8.73 4.41 10.62
CA LEU A 94 -7.73 5.37 10.20
C LEU A 94 -8.34 6.78 10.13
N PRO A 95 -7.60 7.81 10.55
CA PRO A 95 -7.99 9.18 10.25
C PRO A 95 -8.07 9.38 8.73
N SER A 96 -8.99 10.24 8.29
CA SER A 96 -9.03 10.66 6.89
C SER A 96 -7.69 11.36 6.58
N ARG A 97 -6.91 10.78 5.65
CA ARG A 97 -5.52 11.12 5.27
C ARG A 97 -4.39 10.23 5.81
N ALA A 98 -4.64 9.02 6.30
CA ALA A 98 -3.53 8.08 6.51
C ALA A 98 -2.94 7.61 5.15
N HIS A 99 -1.71 8.02 4.82
CA HIS A 99 -1.04 7.73 3.55
C HIS A 99 0.17 6.78 3.65
N ASP A 100 0.63 6.50 4.87
CA ASP A 100 1.85 5.73 5.11
C ASP A 100 1.56 4.61 6.11
N VAL A 101 0.90 3.54 5.65
CA VAL A 101 0.66 2.36 6.46
C VAL A 101 1.64 1.25 6.05
N TRP A 102 2.61 0.96 6.91
CA TRP A 102 3.68 0.01 6.62
C TRP A 102 3.31 -1.38 7.12
N CYS A 103 3.54 -2.38 6.27
CA CYS A 103 3.19 -3.76 6.53
C CYS A 103 4.43 -4.66 6.43
N ARG A 104 4.62 -5.51 7.44
CA ARG A 104 5.60 -6.60 7.45
C ARG A 104 4.93 -7.89 7.94
N ARG A 105 5.45 -9.05 7.55
CA ARG A 105 4.82 -10.33 7.88
C ARG A 105 4.91 -10.68 9.36
N ALA A 106 5.98 -10.27 10.03
CA ALA A 106 6.24 -10.57 11.43
C ALA A 106 7.17 -9.51 12.06
N PRO A 107 7.28 -9.44 13.41
CA PRO A 107 8.05 -8.40 14.10
C PRO A 107 9.53 -8.26 13.73
N ASP A 108 10.18 -9.36 13.36
CA ASP A 108 11.61 -9.40 13.01
C ASP A 108 11.83 -9.52 11.50
N GLU A 109 10.79 -9.26 10.69
CA GLU A 109 10.85 -9.28 9.24
C GLU A 109 10.90 -7.87 8.63
N PRO A 110 11.51 -7.71 7.45
CA PRO A 110 11.60 -6.43 6.77
C PRO A 110 10.25 -5.87 6.33
N TRP A 111 10.18 -4.55 6.20
CA TRP A 111 9.01 -3.88 5.61
C TRP A 111 8.82 -4.30 4.15
N SER A 112 7.61 -4.75 3.84
CA SER A 112 7.32 -5.44 2.57
C SER A 112 6.40 -4.63 1.67
N VAL A 113 5.43 -3.90 2.24
CA VAL A 113 4.40 -3.15 1.51
C VAL A 113 4.05 -1.87 2.25
N GLN A 114 3.89 -0.78 1.51
CA GLN A 114 3.25 0.45 1.97
C GLN A 114 1.83 0.52 1.41
N LEU A 115 0.84 0.63 2.28
CA LEU A 115 -0.56 0.85 1.92
C LEU A 115 -0.86 2.36 1.97
N MET A 116 -1.40 2.86 0.86
CA MET A 116 -1.88 4.23 0.72
C MET A 116 -3.41 4.22 0.66
N PHE A 117 -4.07 5.02 1.49
CA PHE A 117 -5.53 5.13 1.50
C PHE A 117 -5.96 6.46 0.88
N ASP A 118 -6.67 6.39 -0.25
CA ASP A 118 -7.31 7.55 -0.87
C ASP A 118 -8.82 7.52 -0.74
N GLU A 119 -9.42 8.69 -0.89
CA GLU A 119 -10.86 8.87 -0.85
C GLU A 119 -11.49 8.57 -2.21
N ALA A 120 -12.73 8.11 -2.18
CA ALA A 120 -13.55 7.94 -3.37
C ALA A 120 -15.04 8.18 -3.06
N ASP A 121 -15.69 8.97 -3.92
CA ASP A 121 -17.13 9.23 -3.88
C ASP A 121 -17.82 8.30 -4.88
N GLY A 122 -18.42 7.22 -4.39
CA GLY A 122 -18.87 6.11 -5.23
C GLY A 122 -17.71 5.53 -6.04
N ASP A 123 -17.82 5.61 -7.37
CA ASP A 123 -16.81 5.13 -8.32
C ASP A 123 -15.82 6.22 -8.75
N GLU A 124 -15.90 7.44 -8.21
CA GLU A 124 -14.97 8.51 -8.51
C GLU A 124 -13.91 8.63 -7.42
N TRP A 125 -12.70 8.17 -7.72
CA TRP A 125 -11.53 8.36 -6.88
C TRP A 125 -11.05 9.81 -6.92
N ALA A 126 -10.54 10.30 -5.79
CA ALA A 126 -9.88 11.59 -5.67
C ALA A 126 -8.49 11.40 -5.05
N SER A 127 -7.46 11.96 -5.69
CA SER A 127 -6.10 11.88 -5.15
C SER A 127 -6.01 12.55 -3.79
N CYS A 128 -5.41 11.87 -2.82
CA CYS A 128 -5.11 12.48 -1.53
C CYS A 128 -4.18 13.70 -1.62
N ARG A 129 -3.28 13.71 -2.61
CA ARG A 129 -2.32 14.80 -2.83
C ARG A 129 -2.99 16.05 -3.39
N ASP A 130 -4.03 15.87 -4.21
CA ASP A 130 -4.83 16.95 -4.78
C ASP A 130 -6.23 16.45 -5.15
N SER A 131 -7.22 16.79 -4.31
CA SER A 131 -8.62 16.38 -4.49
C SER A 131 -9.30 16.87 -5.78
N ARG A 132 -8.66 17.77 -6.54
CA ARG A 132 -9.11 18.18 -7.88
C ARG A 132 -8.76 17.14 -8.94
N ILE A 133 -7.77 16.28 -8.67
CA ILE A 133 -7.42 15.16 -9.53
C ILE A 133 -8.38 14.02 -9.22
N ARG A 134 -9.29 13.77 -10.16
CA ARG A 134 -10.33 12.75 -10.04
C ARG A 134 -10.34 11.82 -11.25
N ARG A 135 -10.68 10.57 -11.00
CA ARG A 135 -10.81 9.53 -12.02
C ARG A 135 -11.84 8.48 -11.59
N PRO A 136 -12.51 7.83 -12.55
CA PRO A 136 -13.23 6.60 -12.27
C PRO A 136 -12.26 5.55 -11.71
N THR A 137 -12.66 4.82 -10.67
CA THR A 137 -11.89 3.71 -10.08
C THR A 137 -11.51 2.66 -11.12
N THR A 138 -12.39 2.43 -12.09
CA THR A 138 -12.18 1.54 -13.25
C THR A 138 -11.05 2.00 -14.19
N GLN A 139 -10.57 3.24 -14.07
CA GLN A 139 -9.52 3.84 -14.89
C GLN A 139 -8.22 4.11 -14.13
N LEU A 140 -8.14 3.80 -12.83
CA LEU A 140 -6.92 4.05 -12.05
C LEU A 140 -5.76 3.13 -12.42
N GLY A 141 -6.08 1.85 -12.64
CA GLY A 141 -5.11 0.83 -13.03
C GLY A 141 -5.07 0.63 -14.53
N ARG A 142 -3.89 0.28 -15.04
CA ARG A 142 -3.79 -0.42 -16.33
C ARG A 142 -3.75 -1.92 -16.03
N CYS A 143 -4.72 -2.66 -16.56
CA CYS A 143 -4.52 -4.09 -16.75
C CYS A 143 -3.57 -4.26 -17.93
N PRO A 144 -2.38 -4.88 -17.78
CA PRO A 144 -1.59 -5.26 -18.94
C PRO A 144 -2.48 -6.11 -19.84
N PRO A 145 -2.49 -5.89 -21.17
CA PRO A 145 -3.23 -6.76 -22.06
C PRO A 145 -2.78 -8.20 -21.80
N LEU A 146 -3.73 -9.10 -21.56
CA LEU A 146 -3.48 -10.53 -21.44
C LEU A 146 -2.70 -11.00 -22.68
N GLY A 147 -1.41 -11.23 -22.52
CA GLY A 147 -0.55 -11.79 -23.57
C GLY A 147 0.50 -10.84 -24.12
N SER A 148 1.56 -10.61 -23.35
CA SER A 148 2.90 -10.43 -23.91
C SER A 148 3.84 -11.36 -23.17
N ARG A 149 3.82 -12.64 -23.56
CA ARG A 149 4.97 -13.52 -23.36
C ARG A 149 5.99 -13.10 -24.41
N THR A 150 7.07 -12.46 -24.00
CA THR A 150 8.35 -12.61 -24.69
C THR A 150 9.10 -13.77 -24.07
#